data_AF-A0A482W7Q7-F1
#
_entry.id   AF-A0A482W7Q7-F1
#
_cell.length_a   1.000
_cell.length_b   1.000
_cell.length_c   1.000
_cell.angle_alpha   90.00
_cell.angle_beta   90.00
_cell.angle_gamma   90.00
#
_symmetry.space_group_name_H-M   'P 1'
#
loop_
_entity.id
_entity.type
_entity.pdbx_description
1 polymer ?
#
loop_
_entity_poly.entity_id
_entity_poly.type
_entity_poly.pdbx_seq_one_letter_code
_entity_poly.pdbx_strand_id
1 'polypeptide(L)'
;MEAGVVKIAEDSDFHMLKKLVDDHTNWRLEYDKGDDVWTKSTTNCCFKMVKVQSVFHNITANTMFDVLHDPDYRKDWDEHMMASIEIGYLNPNNDIGYYALSCPAPVKNRDFVLQRSWLDMGDEKLILNHSVNHRDYPPRKGFIRAISHLTGFVVRPAGNGCFLGYISQTDPRGKLPSWLVNKITQKFAPKVVKQLKKAAEGYEFWKASQKDPLRKPWIYPELTLLSPRISATDCVPSNSTIMSVDDDDSES
;
A
#
# COMPACT_ATOMS: atom_id res chain seq x y z
N MET A 1 8.14 -2.69 -11.51
CA MET A 1 8.93 -2.64 -10.25
C MET A 1 9.18 -4.03 -9.69
N GLU A 2 10.37 -4.26 -9.12
CA GLU A 2 10.78 -5.53 -8.50
C GLU A 2 10.91 -5.36 -6.98
N ALA A 3 10.33 -6.28 -6.21
CA ALA A 3 10.41 -6.22 -4.75
C ALA A 3 11.86 -6.40 -4.26
N GLY A 4 12.28 -5.54 -3.34
CA GLY A 4 13.64 -5.50 -2.78
C GLY A 4 14.58 -4.55 -3.51
N VAL A 5 14.19 -4.00 -4.67
CA VAL A 5 15.01 -3.07 -5.46
C VAL A 5 14.43 -1.66 -5.37
N VAL A 6 15.25 -0.69 -4.98
CA VAL A 6 14.88 0.73 -5.08
C VAL A 6 15.04 1.19 -6.52
N LYS A 7 13.97 1.77 -7.06
CA LYS A 7 13.93 2.32 -8.41
C LYS A 7 12.91 3.45 -8.45
N ILE A 8 13.28 4.64 -8.90
CA ILE A 8 12.30 5.68 -9.19
C ILE A 8 11.31 5.17 -10.23
N ALA A 9 10.01 5.25 -9.95
CA ALA A 9 8.99 4.77 -10.86
C ALA A 9 9.00 5.58 -12.16
N GLU A 10 8.88 4.88 -13.29
CA GLU A 10 8.82 5.47 -14.63
C GLU A 10 7.37 5.41 -15.15
N ASP A 11 7.09 6.15 -16.23
CA ASP A 11 5.78 6.15 -16.90
C ASP A 11 5.30 4.74 -17.27
N SER A 12 6.23 3.84 -17.59
CA SER A 12 5.95 2.43 -17.89
C SER A 12 5.39 1.66 -16.69
N ASP A 13 5.87 1.95 -15.47
CA ASP A 13 5.38 1.34 -14.23
C ASP A 13 3.94 1.81 -13.93
N PHE A 14 3.66 3.11 -14.11
CA PHE A 14 2.32 3.67 -13.98
C PHE A 14 1.35 3.17 -15.06
N HIS A 15 1.82 3.04 -16.31
CA HIS A 15 1.04 2.45 -17.39
C HIS A 15 0.69 0.99 -17.10
N MET A 16 1.63 0.21 -16.54
CA MET A 16 1.36 -1.16 -16.12
C MET A 16 0.29 -1.21 -15.02
N LEU A 17 0.33 -0.31 -14.04
CA LEU A 17 -0.71 -0.22 -12.99
C LEU A 17 -2.09 0.03 -13.61
N LYS A 18 -2.20 1.02 -14.51
CA LYS A 18 -3.45 1.31 -15.23
C LYS A 18 -3.95 0.08 -15.98
N LYS A 19 -3.07 -0.60 -16.72
CA LYS A 19 -3.43 -1.84 -17.42
C LYS A 19 -3.93 -2.92 -16.46
N LEU A 20 -3.31 -3.10 -15.29
CA LEU A 20 -3.78 -4.09 -14.31
C LEU A 20 -5.20 -3.78 -13.82
N VAL A 21 -5.53 -2.49 -13.65
CA VAL A 21 -6.87 -2.05 -13.28
C VAL A 21 -7.85 -2.24 -14.44
N ASP A 22 -7.55 -1.70 -15.63
CA ASP A 22 -8.48 -1.58 -16.75
C ASP A 22 -8.68 -2.88 -17.54
N ASP A 23 -7.67 -3.74 -17.60
CA ASP A 23 -7.72 -5.02 -18.31
C ASP A 23 -8.22 -6.14 -17.40
N HIS A 24 -9.30 -6.80 -17.80
CA HIS A 24 -9.88 -7.96 -17.09
C HIS A 24 -9.41 -9.30 -17.67
N THR A 25 -8.54 -9.29 -18.68
CA THR A 25 -7.97 -10.51 -19.27
C THR A 25 -7.20 -11.31 -18.22
N ASN A 26 -7.52 -12.60 -18.10
CA ASN A 26 -6.96 -13.53 -17.12
C ASN A 26 -7.24 -13.16 -15.64
N TRP A 27 -8.23 -12.30 -15.39
CA TRP A 27 -8.77 -12.06 -14.06
C TRP A 27 -10.02 -12.90 -13.84
N ARG A 28 -10.13 -13.49 -12.65
CA ARG A 28 -11.35 -14.18 -12.20
C ARG A 28 -12.14 -13.26 -11.29
N LEU A 29 -13.36 -12.91 -11.68
CA LEU A 29 -14.31 -12.20 -10.82
C LEU A 29 -14.74 -13.12 -9.66
N GLU A 30 -14.56 -12.67 -8.43
CA GLU A 30 -14.92 -13.41 -7.21
C GLU A 30 -16.19 -12.85 -6.54
N TYR A 31 -16.45 -11.55 -6.69
CA TYR A 31 -17.57 -10.84 -6.07
C TYR A 31 -17.94 -9.60 -6.89
N ASP A 32 -19.23 -9.30 -7.02
CA ASP A 32 -19.78 -8.24 -7.90
C ASP A 32 -20.96 -7.47 -7.27
N LYS A 33 -21.21 -7.62 -5.96
CA LYS A 33 -22.33 -6.98 -5.27
C LYS A 33 -21.87 -5.71 -4.55
N GLY A 34 -21.55 -4.68 -5.33
CA GLY A 34 -21.25 -3.32 -4.88
C GLY A 34 -19.84 -2.86 -5.24
N ASP A 35 -18.84 -3.55 -4.71
CA ASP A 35 -17.45 -3.42 -5.16
C ASP A 35 -17.10 -4.66 -5.96
N ASP A 36 -16.55 -4.49 -7.15
CA ASP A 36 -16.14 -5.64 -7.94
C ASP A 36 -14.76 -6.10 -7.47
N VAL A 37 -14.62 -7.40 -7.19
CA VAL A 37 -13.37 -8.00 -6.69
C VAL A 37 -12.93 -9.10 -7.65
N TRP A 38 -11.71 -8.99 -8.16
CA TRP A 38 -11.10 -9.99 -9.02
C TRP A 38 -9.83 -10.54 -8.40
N THR A 39 -9.48 -11.77 -8.78
CA THR A 39 -8.15 -12.32 -8.49
C THR A 39 -7.46 -12.86 -9.73
N LYS A 40 -6.13 -12.83 -9.69
CA LYS A 40 -5.26 -13.33 -10.75
C LYS A 40 -4.06 -14.05 -10.13
N SER A 41 -3.78 -15.26 -10.60
CA SER A 41 -2.54 -15.95 -10.28
C SER A 41 -1.39 -15.34 -11.08
N THR A 42 -0.22 -15.21 -10.48
CA THR A 42 1.01 -14.80 -11.20
C THR A 42 2.05 -15.91 -11.10
N THR A 43 3.01 -15.92 -12.03
CA THR A 43 4.06 -16.94 -12.09
C THR A 43 5.08 -16.81 -10.95
N ASN A 44 5.23 -15.60 -10.41
CA ASN A 44 6.33 -15.25 -9.51
C ASN A 44 5.95 -15.41 -8.03
N CYS A 45 4.68 -15.73 -7.72
CA CYS A 45 4.18 -15.73 -6.36
C CYS A 45 2.98 -16.68 -6.22
N CYS A 46 2.97 -17.53 -5.18
CA CYS A 46 1.83 -18.41 -4.89
C CYS A 46 0.63 -17.66 -4.26
N PHE A 47 0.81 -16.39 -3.91
CA PHE A 47 -0.24 -15.50 -3.47
C PHE A 47 -0.86 -14.78 -4.65
N LYS A 48 -2.18 -14.86 -4.77
CA LYS A 48 -2.93 -14.23 -5.85
C LYS A 48 -2.84 -12.72 -5.74
N MET A 49 -2.74 -12.06 -6.88
CA MET A 49 -3.02 -10.64 -6.99
C MET A 49 -4.52 -10.42 -6.88
N VAL A 50 -4.91 -9.38 -6.14
CA VAL A 50 -6.29 -8.94 -6.00
C VAL A 50 -6.46 -7.58 -6.66
N LYS A 51 -7.58 -7.44 -7.37
CA LYS A 51 -8.06 -6.18 -7.91
C LYS A 51 -9.41 -5.87 -7.29
N VAL A 52 -9.61 -4.63 -6.87
CA VAL A 52 -10.92 -4.11 -6.48
C VAL A 52 -11.21 -2.86 -7.28
N GLN A 53 -12.43 -2.73 -7.79
CA GLN A 53 -12.91 -1.50 -8.42
C GLN A 53 -14.18 -1.04 -7.72
N SER A 54 -14.24 0.25 -7.43
CA SER A 54 -15.39 0.86 -6.77
C SER A 54 -15.61 2.27 -7.27
N VAL A 55 -16.86 2.74 -7.20
CA VAL A 55 -17.26 4.11 -7.51
C VAL A 55 -17.85 4.74 -6.26
N PHE A 56 -17.30 5.88 -5.87
CA PHE A 56 -17.72 6.64 -4.72
C PHE A 56 -18.42 7.92 -5.17
N HIS A 57 -19.68 8.08 -4.78
CA HIS A 57 -20.43 9.30 -5.01
C HIS A 57 -20.10 10.38 -3.98
N ASN A 58 -20.12 11.66 -4.39
CA ASN A 58 -19.86 12.82 -3.53
C ASN A 58 -18.45 12.87 -2.89
N ILE A 59 -17.53 12.00 -3.33
CA ILE A 59 -16.12 12.03 -2.94
C ILE A 59 -15.31 12.39 -4.17
N THR A 60 -14.61 13.54 -4.13
CA THR A 60 -13.79 13.96 -5.27
C THR A 60 -12.54 13.10 -5.41
N ALA A 61 -11.98 13.03 -6.63
CA ALA A 61 -10.70 12.35 -6.86
C ALA A 61 -9.55 12.95 -6.01
N ASN A 62 -9.58 14.27 -5.78
CA ASN A 62 -8.61 14.96 -4.92
C ASN A 62 -8.74 14.51 -3.45
N THR A 63 -9.96 14.47 -2.91
CA THR A 63 -10.22 14.01 -1.54
C THR A 63 -9.76 12.56 -1.36
N MET A 64 -10.06 11.67 -2.30
CA MET A 64 -9.60 10.28 -2.23
C MET A 64 -8.07 10.17 -2.31
N PHE A 65 -7.42 10.96 -3.16
CA PHE A 65 -5.96 10.99 -3.26
C PHE A 65 -5.31 11.49 -1.97
N ASP A 66 -5.88 12.53 -1.36
CA ASP A 66 -5.43 13.04 -0.08
C ASP A 66 -5.55 11.98 1.04
N VAL A 67 -6.67 11.26 1.12
CA VAL A 67 -6.88 10.16 2.10
C VAL A 67 -5.83 9.05 1.96
N LEU A 68 -5.45 8.73 0.71
CA LEU A 68 -4.44 7.71 0.43
C LEU A 68 -3.02 8.16 0.82
N HIS A 69 -2.76 9.47 0.83
CA HIS A 69 -1.46 10.03 1.14
C HIS A 69 -1.27 10.41 2.60
N ASP A 70 -2.28 10.99 3.26
CA ASP A 70 -2.14 11.64 4.57
C ASP A 70 -1.78 10.63 5.68
N PRO A 71 -0.51 10.61 6.14
CA PRO A 71 -0.06 9.63 7.11
C PRO A 71 -0.57 9.93 8.52
N ASP A 72 -0.96 11.18 8.79
CA ASP A 72 -1.57 11.56 10.06
C ASP A 72 -3.01 11.09 10.09
N TYR A 73 -3.76 11.24 9.00
CA TYR A 73 -5.12 10.72 8.94
C TYR A 73 -5.17 9.20 8.96
N ARG A 74 -4.16 8.53 8.38
CA ARG A 74 -4.05 7.07 8.39
C ARG A 74 -4.18 6.49 9.80
N LYS A 75 -3.69 7.20 10.83
CA LYS A 75 -3.77 6.81 12.25
C LYS A 75 -5.20 6.72 12.78
N ASP A 76 -6.10 7.49 12.19
CA ASP A 76 -7.47 7.60 12.67
C ASP A 76 -8.41 6.59 12.01
N TRP A 77 -8.14 6.22 10.74
CA TRP A 77 -9.05 5.35 9.99
C TRP A 77 -8.53 3.92 9.78
N ASP A 78 -7.21 3.68 9.80
CA ASP A 78 -6.64 2.35 9.65
C ASP A 78 -6.61 1.60 10.98
N GLU A 79 -7.69 0.89 11.27
CA GLU A 79 -7.90 0.13 12.52
C GLU A 79 -6.80 -0.92 12.79
N HIS A 80 -6.05 -1.35 11.76
CA HIS A 80 -5.02 -2.36 11.91
C HIS A 80 -3.62 -1.77 12.03
N MET A 81 -3.42 -0.49 11.76
CA MET A 81 -2.10 0.13 11.79
C MET A 81 -1.56 0.20 13.22
N MET A 82 -0.35 -0.31 13.41
CA MET A 82 0.40 -0.21 14.66
C MET A 82 1.42 0.91 14.64
N ALA A 83 2.05 1.14 13.49
CA ALA A 83 3.03 2.21 13.30
C ALA A 83 3.12 2.61 11.83
N SER A 84 3.34 3.90 11.60
CA SER A 84 3.72 4.47 10.31
C SER A 84 4.83 5.49 10.55
N ILE A 85 5.96 5.32 9.87
CA ILE A 85 7.13 6.18 9.99
C ILE A 85 7.55 6.57 8.58
N GLU A 86 7.59 7.87 8.30
CA GLU A 86 8.23 8.40 7.11
C GLU A 86 9.75 8.31 7.30
N ILE A 87 10.41 7.48 6.48
CA ILE A 87 11.87 7.31 6.54
C ILE A 87 12.53 8.46 5.80
N GLY A 88 11.98 8.82 4.62
CA GLY A 88 12.33 10.04 3.91
C GLY A 88 12.02 9.96 2.40
N TYR A 89 12.43 11.00 1.68
CA TYR A 89 12.15 11.16 0.25
C TYR A 89 13.37 10.84 -0.60
N LEU A 90 13.16 10.03 -1.65
CA LEU A 90 14.13 9.83 -2.74
C LEU A 90 14.06 11.03 -3.71
N ASN A 91 12.85 11.48 -4.03
CA ASN A 91 12.56 12.66 -4.83
C ASN A 91 11.16 13.22 -4.46
N PRO A 92 10.70 14.35 -5.04
CA PRO A 92 9.39 14.95 -4.74
C PRO A 92 8.19 14.02 -4.72
N ASN A 93 8.20 12.97 -5.56
CA ASN A 93 7.07 12.08 -5.76
C ASN A 93 7.41 10.63 -5.41
N ASN A 94 8.48 10.41 -4.64
CA ASN A 94 8.96 9.09 -4.26
C ASN A 94 9.48 9.13 -2.82
N ASP A 95 8.81 8.40 -1.94
CA ASP A 95 9.19 8.25 -0.53
C ASP A 95 9.53 6.80 -0.18
N ILE A 96 10.19 6.63 0.97
CA ILE A 96 10.33 5.37 1.65
C ILE A 96 9.72 5.52 3.05
N GLY A 97 8.90 4.54 3.43
CA GLY A 97 8.23 4.51 4.72
C GLY A 97 8.24 3.13 5.36
N TYR A 98 8.20 3.09 6.68
CA TYR A 98 7.96 1.88 7.46
C TYR A 98 6.49 1.83 7.87
N TYR A 99 5.86 0.67 7.69
CA TYR A 99 4.46 0.44 8.08
C TYR A 99 4.34 -0.89 8.80
N ALA A 100 3.69 -0.89 9.96
CA ALA A 100 3.41 -2.09 10.74
C ALA A 100 1.92 -2.24 10.98
N LEU A 101 1.42 -3.48 10.89
CA LEU A 101 0.02 -3.82 11.08
C LEU A 101 -0.17 -4.98 12.04
N SER A 102 -1.25 -4.89 12.80
CA SER A 102 -1.71 -5.91 13.72
C SER A 102 -2.44 -7.02 12.96
N CYS A 103 -2.16 -8.26 13.32
CA CYS A 103 -2.87 -9.42 12.81
C CYS A 103 -3.69 -10.06 13.94
N PRO A 104 -4.87 -10.63 13.65
CA PRO A 104 -5.63 -11.37 14.65
C PRO A 104 -4.82 -12.55 15.19
N ALA A 105 -4.76 -12.69 16.52
CA ALA A 105 -4.12 -13.83 17.16
C ALA A 105 -4.72 -15.16 16.64
N PRO A 106 -3.92 -16.22 16.44
CA PRO A 106 -2.50 -16.39 16.80
C PRO A 106 -1.50 -15.95 15.72
N VAL A 107 -1.94 -15.20 14.71
CA VAL A 107 -1.07 -14.80 13.59
C VAL A 107 -0.15 -13.67 14.04
N LYS A 108 1.19 -13.85 13.96
CA LYS A 108 2.19 -12.81 14.31
C LYS A 108 1.93 -11.51 13.53
N ASN A 109 2.29 -10.34 14.07
CA ASN A 109 2.09 -9.07 13.35
C ASN A 109 3.00 -8.96 12.12
N ARG A 110 2.65 -8.07 11.18
CA ARG A 110 3.43 -7.86 9.94
C ARG A 110 4.01 -6.45 9.91
N ASP A 111 5.21 -6.33 9.37
CA ASP A 111 5.81 -5.05 9.04
C ASP A 111 6.30 -5.02 7.59
N PHE A 112 6.43 -3.82 7.05
CA PHE A 112 6.92 -3.52 5.71
C PHE A 112 7.87 -2.32 5.76
N VAL A 113 8.83 -2.33 4.86
CA VAL A 113 9.51 -1.12 4.38
C VAL A 113 9.07 -0.97 2.93
N LEU A 114 8.41 0.13 2.61
CA LEU A 114 7.77 0.37 1.31
C LEU A 114 8.42 1.58 0.65
N GLN A 115 8.80 1.44 -0.61
CA GLN A 115 8.97 2.59 -1.47
C GLN A 115 7.62 2.90 -2.11
N ARG A 116 7.18 4.15 -2.04
CA ARG A 116 5.95 4.60 -2.68
C ARG A 116 6.26 5.70 -3.69
N SER A 117 5.60 5.63 -4.83
CA SER A 117 5.70 6.59 -5.91
C SER A 117 4.30 7.02 -6.35
N TRP A 118 4.15 8.28 -6.73
CA TRP A 118 2.86 8.80 -7.19
C TRP A 118 2.98 9.73 -8.39
N LEU A 119 1.90 9.80 -9.15
CA LEU A 119 1.76 10.65 -10.32
C LEU A 119 0.36 11.25 -10.31
N ASP A 120 0.29 12.59 -10.31
CA ASP A 120 -0.95 13.35 -10.46
C ASP A 120 -0.98 13.98 -11.85
N MET A 121 -1.90 13.52 -12.70
CA MET A 121 -2.11 14.05 -14.05
C MET A 121 -3.33 15.00 -14.11
N GLY A 122 -3.83 15.44 -12.96
CA GLY A 122 -5.05 16.24 -12.83
C GLY A 122 -6.27 15.35 -12.66
N ASP A 123 -6.80 14.84 -13.77
CA ASP A 123 -8.01 13.99 -13.82
C ASP A 123 -7.71 12.50 -13.60
N GLU A 124 -6.45 12.09 -13.52
CA GLU A 124 -6.08 10.73 -13.14
C GLU A 124 -4.91 10.78 -12.17
N LYS A 125 -5.07 10.08 -11.04
CA LYS A 125 -4.09 10.07 -9.96
C LYS A 125 -3.69 8.65 -9.65
N LEU A 126 -2.39 8.41 -9.61
CA LEU A 126 -1.80 7.09 -9.52
C LEU A 126 -0.86 7.02 -8.33
N ILE A 127 -0.97 5.96 -7.54
CA ILE A 127 -0.05 5.65 -6.45
C ILE A 127 0.36 4.20 -6.60
N LEU A 128 1.64 3.90 -6.46
CA LEU A 128 2.15 2.54 -6.42
C LEU A 128 3.22 2.40 -5.35
N ASN A 129 3.29 1.24 -4.74
CA ASN A 129 4.33 0.89 -3.79
C ASN A 129 4.74 -0.58 -3.95
N HIS A 130 5.96 -0.86 -3.52
CA HIS A 130 6.51 -2.19 -3.37
C HIS A 130 7.46 -2.21 -2.18
N SER A 131 7.74 -3.40 -1.67
CA SER A 131 8.69 -3.56 -0.59
C SER A 131 10.12 -3.30 -1.06
N VAL A 132 10.87 -2.58 -0.25
CA VAL A 132 12.31 -2.36 -0.40
C VAL A 132 13.01 -2.70 0.92
N ASN A 133 14.33 -2.77 0.89
CA ASN A 133 15.14 -2.94 2.09
C ASN A 133 15.76 -1.60 2.48
N HIS A 134 15.96 -1.37 3.77
CA HIS A 134 16.65 -0.19 4.28
C HIS A 134 17.53 -0.60 5.46
N ARG A 135 18.80 -0.15 5.48
CA ARG A 135 19.79 -0.62 6.47
C ARG A 135 19.36 -0.41 7.93
N ASP A 136 18.69 0.71 8.21
CA ASP A 136 18.24 1.08 9.57
C ASP A 136 16.89 0.46 9.96
N TYR A 137 16.23 -0.24 9.04
CA TYR A 137 14.94 -0.90 9.28
C TYR A 137 15.02 -2.41 8.98
N PRO A 138 15.94 -3.15 9.63
CA PRO A 138 16.01 -4.60 9.51
C PRO A 138 14.74 -5.27 10.08
N PRO A 139 14.49 -6.57 9.79
CA PRO A 139 13.41 -7.32 10.43
C PRO A 139 13.44 -7.20 11.96
N ARG A 140 12.28 -7.00 12.59
CA ARG A 140 12.16 -6.70 14.02
C ARG A 140 11.50 -7.85 14.77
N LYS A 141 11.93 -8.09 16.02
CA LYS A 141 11.28 -9.07 16.92
C LYS A 141 9.80 -8.71 17.09
N GLY A 142 8.93 -9.73 17.06
CA GLY A 142 7.48 -9.57 17.18
C GLY A 142 6.74 -9.36 15.85
N PHE A 143 7.48 -9.13 14.75
CA PHE A 143 6.92 -8.95 13.42
C PHE A 143 7.50 -9.96 12.43
N ILE A 144 6.70 -10.32 11.43
CA ILE A 144 7.16 -11.00 10.21
C ILE A 144 7.23 -9.95 9.11
N ARG A 145 8.42 -9.74 8.53
CA ARG A 145 8.63 -8.85 7.37
C ARG A 145 7.92 -9.42 6.15
N ALA A 146 6.77 -8.84 5.82
CA ALA A 146 6.01 -9.20 4.63
C ALA A 146 6.58 -8.48 3.39
N ILE A 147 6.23 -8.98 2.20
CA ILE A 147 6.62 -8.40 0.92
C ILE A 147 5.37 -7.92 0.18
N SER A 148 5.27 -6.61 -0.06
CA SER A 148 4.39 -6.05 -1.08
C SER A 148 5.10 -6.17 -2.42
N HIS A 149 4.67 -7.09 -3.29
CA HIS A 149 5.20 -7.16 -4.65
C HIS A 149 4.75 -5.98 -5.48
N LEU A 150 3.48 -5.61 -5.33
CA LEU A 150 2.88 -4.41 -5.88
C LEU A 150 1.64 -4.12 -5.06
N THR A 151 1.50 -2.88 -4.61
CA THR A 151 0.21 -2.33 -4.21
C THR A 151 0.02 -1.00 -4.93
N GLY A 152 -1.13 -0.76 -5.53
CA GLY A 152 -1.37 0.47 -6.26
C GLY A 152 -2.83 0.90 -6.31
N PHE A 153 -3.00 2.18 -6.57
CA PHE A 153 -4.29 2.88 -6.61
C PHE A 153 -4.37 3.71 -7.88
N VAL A 154 -5.51 3.64 -8.56
CA VAL A 154 -5.87 4.45 -9.72
C VAL A 154 -7.15 5.20 -9.37
N VAL A 155 -7.08 6.52 -9.30
CA VAL A 155 -8.21 7.38 -8.96
C VAL A 155 -8.57 8.24 -10.17
N ARG A 156 -9.86 8.24 -10.55
CA ARG A 156 -10.39 9.01 -11.69
C ARG A 156 -11.72 9.68 -11.30
N PRO A 157 -12.07 10.86 -11.84
CA PRO A 157 -13.42 11.40 -11.75
C PRO A 157 -14.46 10.41 -12.28
N ALA A 158 -15.60 10.34 -11.61
CA ALA A 158 -16.76 9.55 -12.03
C ALA A 158 -18.05 10.27 -11.62
N GLY A 159 -18.66 10.99 -12.56
CA GLY A 159 -19.86 11.80 -12.29
C GLY A 159 -19.60 12.85 -11.20
N ASN A 160 -20.39 12.80 -10.12
CA ASN A 160 -20.25 13.67 -8.95
C ASN A 160 -19.24 13.17 -7.90
N GLY A 161 -18.43 12.18 -8.23
CA GLY A 161 -17.44 11.63 -7.32
C GLY A 161 -16.24 11.03 -8.04
N CYS A 162 -15.76 9.87 -7.60
CA CYS A 162 -14.58 9.23 -8.17
C CYS A 162 -14.70 7.72 -8.30
N PHE A 163 -13.98 7.18 -9.27
CA PHE A 163 -13.64 5.78 -9.40
C PHE A 163 -12.31 5.51 -8.67
N LEU A 164 -12.25 4.37 -7.98
CA LEU A 164 -11.03 3.83 -7.37
C LEU A 164 -10.78 2.41 -7.89
N GLY A 165 -9.64 2.22 -8.56
CA GLY A 165 -9.05 0.92 -8.83
C GLY A 165 -7.93 0.63 -7.82
N TYR A 166 -8.03 -0.48 -7.10
CA TYR A 166 -7.05 -0.95 -6.13
C TYR A 166 -6.44 -2.27 -6.59
N ILE A 167 -5.11 -2.34 -6.63
CA ILE A 167 -4.33 -3.55 -6.92
C ILE A 167 -3.48 -3.89 -5.70
N SER A 168 -3.44 -5.17 -5.31
CA SER A 168 -2.45 -5.64 -4.35
C SER A 168 -2.03 -7.08 -4.62
N GLN A 169 -0.73 -7.31 -4.58
CA GLN A 169 -0.11 -8.63 -4.48
C GLN A 169 0.90 -8.61 -3.35
N THR A 170 0.58 -9.33 -2.28
CA THR A 170 1.37 -9.33 -1.04
C THR A 170 1.67 -10.76 -0.63
N ASP A 171 2.94 -11.03 -0.34
CA ASP A 171 3.40 -12.22 0.38
C ASP A 171 3.48 -11.88 1.88
N PRO A 172 2.57 -12.37 2.72
CA PRO A 172 2.58 -12.08 4.16
C PRO A 172 3.71 -12.80 4.90
N ARG A 173 4.43 -13.70 4.22
CA ARG A 173 5.41 -14.66 4.74
C ARG A 173 4.91 -15.46 5.95
N GLY A 174 5.80 -16.29 6.50
CA GLY A 174 5.51 -17.14 7.65
C GLY A 174 4.91 -18.49 7.26
N LYS A 175 4.28 -19.15 8.24
CA LYS A 175 3.85 -20.56 8.14
C LYS A 175 2.42 -20.76 7.60
N LEU A 176 1.74 -19.68 7.19
CA LEU A 176 0.36 -19.77 6.70
C LEU A 176 0.30 -20.35 5.29
N PRO A 177 -0.53 -21.38 5.02
CA PRO A 177 -0.68 -21.93 3.68
C PRO A 177 -1.19 -20.88 2.68
N SER A 178 -0.68 -20.93 1.45
CA SER A 178 -1.02 -19.97 0.39
C SER A 178 -2.52 -19.95 0.05
N TRP A 179 -3.19 -21.10 0.03
CA TRP A 179 -4.63 -21.19 -0.20
C TRP A 179 -5.44 -20.41 0.86
N LEU A 180 -4.98 -20.42 2.11
CA LEU A 180 -5.65 -19.75 3.23
C LEU A 180 -5.44 -18.24 3.13
N VAL A 181 -4.20 -17.81 2.89
CA VAL A 181 -3.88 -16.40 2.65
C VAL A 181 -4.71 -15.86 1.48
N ASN A 182 -4.77 -16.57 0.35
CA ASN A 182 -5.54 -16.14 -0.81
C ASN A 182 -7.03 -15.95 -0.47
N LYS A 183 -7.63 -16.84 0.32
CA LYS A 183 -9.02 -16.74 0.77
C LYS A 183 -9.23 -15.54 1.71
N ILE A 184 -8.25 -15.24 2.56
CA ILE A 184 -8.26 -14.09 3.46
C ILE A 184 -8.17 -12.81 2.64
N THR A 185 -7.18 -12.67 1.75
CA THR A 185 -6.98 -11.47 0.92
C THR A 185 -8.22 -11.12 0.10
N GLN A 186 -8.90 -12.12 -0.48
CA GLN A 186 -10.17 -11.94 -1.20
C GLN A 186 -11.26 -11.29 -0.34
N LYS A 187 -11.31 -11.58 0.97
CA LYS A 187 -12.29 -11.01 1.91
C LYS A 187 -11.85 -9.67 2.50
N PHE A 188 -10.55 -9.48 2.68
CA PHE A 188 -10.00 -8.27 3.30
C PHE A 188 -9.93 -7.10 2.32
N ALA A 189 -9.61 -7.34 1.04
CA ALA A 189 -9.51 -6.28 0.03
C ALA A 189 -10.77 -5.38 -0.06
N PRO A 190 -12.00 -5.91 -0.19
CA PRO A 190 -13.20 -5.07 -0.17
C PRO A 190 -13.46 -4.39 1.20
N LYS A 191 -12.95 -4.93 2.31
CA LYS A 191 -13.04 -4.22 3.60
C LYS A 191 -12.15 -2.97 3.64
N VAL A 192 -10.95 -3.05 3.06
CA VAL A 192 -10.06 -1.88 2.92
C VAL A 192 -10.74 -0.78 2.10
N VAL A 193 -11.38 -1.14 0.99
CA VAL A 193 -12.14 -0.18 0.16
C VAL A 193 -13.31 0.45 0.92
N LYS A 194 -14.02 -0.31 1.75
CA LYS A 194 -15.06 0.23 2.64
C LYS A 194 -14.52 1.18 3.72
N GLN A 195 -13.37 0.85 4.33
CA GLN A 195 -12.70 1.74 5.28
C GLN A 195 -12.25 3.04 4.60
N LEU A 196 -11.66 2.94 3.39
CA LEU A 196 -11.30 4.10 2.56
C LEU A 196 -12.50 4.99 2.24
N LYS A 197 -13.65 4.39 1.91
CA LYS A 197 -14.89 5.16 1.70
C LYS A 197 -15.25 5.98 2.93
N LYS A 198 -15.32 5.34 4.09
CA LYS A 198 -15.65 6.01 5.36
C LYS A 198 -14.63 7.09 5.72
N ALA A 199 -13.35 6.83 5.50
CA ALA A 199 -12.29 7.80 5.68
C ALA A 199 -12.48 9.01 4.75
N ALA A 200 -12.77 8.79 3.48
CA ALA A 200 -12.98 9.86 2.51
C ALA A 200 -14.23 10.70 2.80
N GLU A 201 -15.30 10.11 3.33
CA GLU A 201 -16.48 10.85 3.80
C GLU A 201 -16.15 11.80 4.96
N GLY A 202 -15.17 11.46 5.81
CA GLY A 202 -14.77 12.25 6.98
C GLY A 202 -13.56 13.17 6.77
N TYR A 203 -12.84 13.02 5.65
CA TYR A 203 -11.51 13.60 5.50
C TYR A 203 -11.49 15.12 5.53
N GLU A 204 -12.36 15.79 4.77
CA GLU A 204 -12.35 17.27 4.68
C GLU A 204 -12.62 17.90 6.05
N PHE A 205 -13.57 17.33 6.81
CA PHE A 205 -13.87 17.77 8.17
C PHE A 205 -12.67 17.55 9.10
N TRP A 206 -12.07 16.36 9.04
CA TRP A 206 -10.89 16.05 9.84
C TRP A 206 -9.71 16.97 9.50
N LYS A 207 -9.43 17.18 8.21
CA LYS A 207 -8.28 17.97 7.75
C LYS A 207 -8.43 19.43 8.16
N ALA A 208 -9.63 19.99 8.06
CA ALA A 208 -9.95 21.34 8.53
C ALA A 208 -9.74 21.54 10.05
N SER A 209 -9.83 20.47 10.84
CA SER A 209 -9.60 20.52 12.29
C SER A 209 -8.12 20.43 12.70
N GLN A 210 -7.22 20.13 11.76
CA GLN A 210 -5.79 20.01 12.04
C GLN A 210 -5.13 21.37 12.23
N LYS A 211 -3.97 21.39 12.91
CA LYS A 211 -3.21 22.63 13.13
C LYS A 211 -2.77 23.31 11.83
N ASP A 212 -2.50 22.53 10.79
CA ASP A 212 -2.11 23.01 9.47
C ASP A 212 -2.89 22.24 8.38
N PRO A 213 -4.12 22.68 8.05
CA PRO A 213 -4.97 22.02 7.06
C PRO A 213 -4.41 22.09 5.63
N LEU A 214 -3.55 23.06 5.34
CA LEU A 214 -2.97 23.28 4.01
C LEU A 214 -1.72 22.44 3.77
N ARG A 215 -1.11 21.88 4.83
CA ARG A 215 0.02 20.96 4.72
C ARG A 215 -0.38 19.68 3.97
N LYS A 216 -0.02 19.64 2.69
CA LYS A 216 -0.18 18.48 1.79
C LYS A 216 1.11 18.27 0.97
N PRO A 217 2.18 17.68 1.55
CA PRO A 217 3.47 17.52 0.87
C PRO A 217 3.43 16.70 -0.42
N TRP A 218 2.42 15.84 -0.58
CA TRP A 218 2.16 15.09 -1.81
C TRP A 218 1.60 15.93 -2.96
N ILE A 219 1.05 17.13 -2.67
CA ILE A 219 0.60 18.12 -3.66
C ILE A 219 1.64 19.24 -3.85
N TYR A 220 2.30 19.62 -2.75
CA TYR A 220 3.23 20.74 -2.68
C TYR A 220 4.66 20.24 -2.36
N PRO A 221 5.44 19.85 -3.38
CA PRO A 221 6.79 19.28 -3.23
C PRO A 221 7.75 20.09 -2.37
N GLU A 222 7.64 21.40 -2.35
CA GLU A 222 8.46 22.28 -1.54
C GLU A 222 8.34 21.96 -0.03
N LEU A 223 7.20 21.43 0.41
CA LEU A 223 7.01 21.00 1.79
C LEU A 223 7.83 19.75 2.14
N THR A 224 8.24 18.95 1.13
CA THR A 224 9.11 17.78 1.33
C THR A 224 10.57 18.16 1.58
N LEU A 225 10.98 19.39 1.25
CA LEU A 225 12.37 19.86 1.43
C LEU A 225 12.81 19.88 2.89
N LEU A 226 11.86 19.96 3.82
CA LEU A 226 12.12 19.91 5.26
C LEU A 226 12.22 18.47 5.80
N SER A 227 11.91 17.47 4.97
CA SER A 227 11.88 16.06 5.35
C SER A 227 13.22 15.39 5.06
N PRO A 228 13.56 14.29 5.75
CA PRO A 228 14.80 13.56 5.49
C PRO A 228 14.91 13.12 4.02
N ARG A 229 16.12 13.20 3.47
CA ARG A 229 16.43 12.67 2.14
C ARG A 229 17.02 11.27 2.28
N ILE A 230 16.59 10.36 1.41
CA ILE A 230 17.12 9.00 1.36
C ILE A 230 18.07 8.86 0.18
N SER A 231 19.22 8.25 0.43
CA SER A 231 20.07 7.76 -0.64
C SER A 231 19.64 6.36 -1.04
N ALA A 232 19.61 6.07 -2.35
CA ALA A 232 19.40 4.71 -2.84
C ALA A 232 20.45 3.72 -2.28
N THR A 233 21.63 4.20 -1.91
CA THR A 233 22.69 3.38 -1.26
C THR A 233 22.36 2.95 0.16
N ASP A 234 21.38 3.59 0.81
CA ASP A 234 20.90 3.16 2.13
C ASP A 234 19.95 1.96 2.04
N CYS A 235 19.48 1.70 0.82
CA CYS A 235 18.59 0.61 0.49
C CYS A 235 19.37 -0.58 -0.01
N VAL A 236 19.99 -1.28 0.94
CA VAL A 236 20.86 -2.43 0.68
C VAL A 236 20.05 -3.68 0.30
N PRO A 237 20.47 -4.47 -0.69
CA PRO A 237 19.91 -5.80 -0.91
C PRO A 237 19.99 -6.60 0.39
N SER A 238 18.93 -7.35 0.73
CA SER A 238 18.96 -8.20 1.91
C SER A 238 19.99 -9.31 1.70
N ASN A 239 21.18 -9.18 2.28
CA ASN A 239 22.19 -10.26 2.36
C ASN A 239 21.78 -11.41 3.30
N SER A 240 20.49 -11.64 3.48
CA SER A 240 19.96 -12.78 4.20
C SER A 240 19.87 -13.97 3.24
N THR A 241 21.00 -14.69 3.12
CA THR A 241 20.93 -16.15 3.16
C THR A 241 19.93 -16.55 4.25
N ILE A 242 19.05 -17.48 3.91
CA ILE A 242 18.06 -18.10 4.79
C ILE A 242 18.76 -18.50 6.10
N MET A 243 18.62 -17.69 7.14
CA MET A 243 18.68 -18.15 8.51
C MET A 243 17.25 -18.11 8.98
N SER A 244 16.60 -19.27 8.97
CA SER A 244 15.60 -19.55 9.96
C SER A 244 16.22 -19.17 11.30
N VAL A 245 15.70 -18.13 11.94
CA VAL A 245 15.79 -18.09 13.39
C VAL A 245 14.92 -19.27 13.79
N ASP A 246 15.57 -20.41 14.02
CA ASP A 246 14.93 -21.56 14.61
C ASP A 246 14.30 -21.07 15.93
N ASP A 247 12.98 -21.21 16.01
CA ASP A 247 12.24 -21.08 17.26
C ASP A 247 12.72 -22.26 18.13
N ASP A 248 13.83 -22.09 18.85
CA ASP A 248 14.24 -22.99 19.92
C ASP A 248 13.41 -22.63 21.18
N ASP A 249 12.12 -22.97 21.12
CA ASP A 249 11.30 -23.14 22.32
C ASP A 249 11.54 -24.57 22.83
N SER A 250 12.73 -24.81 23.39
CA SER A 250 12.95 -25.92 24.30
C SER A 250 12.48 -25.50 25.70
N GLU A 251 11.18 -25.67 25.98
CA GLU A 251 10.70 -25.74 27.36
C GLU A 251 11.11 -27.10 27.94
N SER A 252 11.98 -27.05 28.95
CA SER A 252 12.16 -28.07 29.98
C SER A 252 11.41 -27.63 31.24
#